data_AF-A0A8J7C735-F1
#
_entry.id   AF-A0A8J7C735-F1
#
_cell.length_a   1.000
_cell.length_b   1.000
_cell.length_c   1.000
_cell.angle_alpha   90.00
_cell.angle_beta   90.00
_cell.angle_gamma   90.00
#
_symmetry.space_group_name_H-M   'P 1'
#
loop_
_entity.id
_entity.type
_entity.pdbx_description
1 polymer ?
#
loop_
_entity_poly.entity_id
_entity_poly.type
_entity_poly.pdbx_seq_one_letter_code
_entity_poly.pdbx_strand_id
1 'polypeptide(L)'
;MTIRSKGKIGVLIEEHFDETEYRRFNEFFPEHGYEVEYISNLWNQEKLTFKGNDHTEEVTVTVDFKDVHPTDYKGIMLIGGYAMDRLRYQVAPKLGQPNQSPAVEFLRQAVKAMDESDVKIGTICHSLWLFCADPELIKGRKVTCAHNIICDVENAGGTIIYKGEQTATLYIDGNLISSQHPGVVEEFLQAFLAELEKKDKLPITV
;
A
#
# COMPACT_ATOMS: atom_id res chain seq x y z
N MET A 1 12.31 -17.85 -22.53
CA MET A 1 10.96 -17.39 -22.90
C MET A 1 10.72 -16.08 -22.17
N THR A 2 10.55 -14.98 -22.87
CA THR A 2 10.21 -13.70 -22.24
C THR A 2 8.76 -13.78 -21.81
N ILE A 3 8.51 -13.95 -20.50
CA ILE A 3 7.15 -13.94 -19.97
C ILE A 3 6.61 -12.53 -20.22
N ARG A 4 5.50 -12.44 -20.95
CA ARG A 4 4.81 -11.16 -21.17
C ARG A 4 4.20 -10.73 -19.84
N SER A 5 4.55 -9.53 -19.39
CA SER A 5 4.07 -8.95 -18.13
C SER A 5 2.54 -8.90 -18.07
N LYS A 6 1.98 -9.28 -16.92
CA LYS A 6 0.56 -9.16 -16.58
C LYS A 6 0.16 -7.72 -16.20
N GLY A 7 1.15 -6.83 -16.10
CA GLY A 7 0.98 -5.44 -15.69
C GLY A 7 1.83 -5.09 -14.47
N LYS A 8 1.63 -3.89 -13.94
CA LYS A 8 2.41 -3.33 -12.84
C LYS A 8 1.65 -3.35 -11.51
N ILE A 9 2.37 -3.60 -10.43
CA ILE A 9 1.97 -3.30 -9.06
C ILE A 9 2.64 -1.99 -8.64
N GLY A 10 1.84 -0.99 -8.29
CA GLY A 10 2.34 0.29 -7.80
C GLY A 10 2.62 0.19 -6.30
N VAL A 11 3.86 0.41 -5.88
CA VAL A 11 4.25 0.33 -4.47
C VAL A 11 4.63 1.71 -3.96
N LEU A 12 3.87 2.20 -2.98
CA LEU A 12 4.20 3.41 -2.25
C LEU A 12 5.38 3.13 -1.33
N ILE A 13 6.45 3.92 -1.46
CA ILE A 13 7.68 3.75 -0.70
C ILE A 13 8.32 5.12 -0.40
N GLU A 14 9.12 5.16 0.66
CA GLU A 14 9.91 6.30 1.08
C GLU A 14 11.03 5.80 2.01
N GLU A 15 11.95 6.67 2.46
CA GLU A 15 12.98 6.35 3.45
C GLU A 15 12.42 5.58 4.67
N HIS A 16 13.21 4.68 5.25
CA HIS A 16 12.83 3.82 6.37
C HIS A 16 11.68 2.86 6.05
N PHE A 17 11.68 2.30 4.84
CA PHE A 17 10.81 1.18 4.49
C PHE A 17 11.27 -0.13 5.14
N ASP A 18 10.35 -1.10 5.25
CA ASP A 18 10.68 -2.43 5.74
C ASP A 18 11.41 -3.26 4.67
N GLU A 19 12.63 -3.71 4.97
CA GLU A 19 13.47 -4.42 3.99
C GLU A 19 12.99 -5.85 3.72
N THR A 20 12.33 -6.49 4.68
CA THR A 20 11.78 -7.85 4.49
C THR A 20 10.64 -7.81 3.49
N GLU A 21 9.73 -6.85 3.65
CA GLU A 21 8.65 -6.59 2.71
C GLU A 21 9.19 -6.21 1.33
N TYR A 22 10.15 -5.29 1.26
CA TYR A 22 10.79 -4.89 0.00
C TYR A 22 11.37 -6.07 -0.78
N ARG A 23 12.19 -6.91 -0.14
CA ARG A 23 12.77 -8.10 -0.79
C ARG A 23 11.68 -9.01 -1.33
N ARG A 24 10.68 -9.32 -0.50
CA ARG A 24 9.60 -10.22 -0.89
C ARG A 24 8.72 -9.65 -2.00
N PHE A 25 8.49 -8.35 -2.06
CA PHE A 25 7.75 -7.75 -3.18
C PHE A 25 8.53 -7.90 -4.51
N ASN A 26 9.84 -7.66 -4.50
CA ASN A 26 10.70 -7.78 -5.68
C ASN A 26 10.95 -9.22 -6.13
N GLU A 27 10.79 -10.21 -5.25
CA GLU A 27 10.88 -11.62 -5.61
C GLU A 27 9.51 -12.15 -6.06
N PHE A 28 8.47 -11.93 -5.26
CA PHE A 28 7.16 -12.54 -5.43
C PHE A 28 6.42 -12.06 -6.67
N PHE A 29 6.34 -10.75 -6.93
CA PHE A 29 5.55 -10.24 -8.05
C PHE A 29 6.13 -10.65 -9.41
N PRO A 30 7.45 -10.56 -9.65
CA PRO A 30 8.06 -11.06 -10.88
C PRO A 30 7.87 -12.56 -11.09
N GLU A 31 7.96 -13.39 -10.03
CA GLU A 31 7.67 -14.83 -10.10
C GLU A 31 6.25 -15.12 -10.61
N HIS A 32 5.30 -14.23 -10.32
CA HIS A 32 3.90 -14.36 -10.74
C HIS A 32 3.56 -13.56 -12.01
N GLY A 33 4.56 -12.96 -12.66
CA GLY A 33 4.45 -12.27 -13.94
C GLY A 33 4.04 -10.80 -13.86
N TYR A 34 4.17 -10.16 -12.70
CA TYR A 34 3.92 -8.72 -12.53
C TYR A 34 5.23 -7.94 -12.37
N GLU A 35 5.23 -6.71 -12.85
CA GLU A 35 6.31 -5.75 -12.60
C GLU A 35 6.03 -4.96 -11.32
N VAL A 36 7.08 -4.63 -10.55
CA VAL A 36 6.98 -3.73 -9.41
C VAL A 36 7.45 -2.34 -9.83
N GLU A 37 6.62 -1.32 -9.61
CA GLU A 37 6.99 0.08 -9.83
C GLU A 37 6.81 0.85 -8.53
N TYR A 38 7.89 1.46 -8.07
CA TYR A 38 7.90 2.24 -6.84
C TYR A 38 7.50 3.70 -7.12
N ILE A 39 6.70 4.28 -6.23
CA ILE A 39 6.14 5.62 -6.36
C ILE A 39 6.40 6.39 -5.05
N SER A 40 6.89 7.61 -5.16
CA SER A 40 7.04 8.54 -4.02
C SER A 40 6.79 10.00 -4.44
N ASN A 41 6.90 10.94 -3.51
CA ASN A 41 7.01 12.36 -3.83
C ASN A 41 8.48 12.69 -4.12
N LEU A 42 8.80 13.04 -5.37
CA LEU A 42 10.18 13.25 -5.80
C LEU A 42 10.67 14.68 -5.57
N TRP A 43 9.84 15.58 -5.04
CA TRP A 43 10.24 16.96 -4.72
C TRP A 43 10.83 17.69 -5.94
N ASN A 44 10.26 17.45 -7.12
CA ASN A 44 10.71 17.97 -8.42
C ASN A 44 12.12 17.50 -8.85
N GLN A 45 12.63 16.42 -8.26
CA GLN A 45 13.82 15.73 -8.74
C GLN A 45 13.44 14.69 -9.80
N GLU A 46 14.38 14.35 -10.69
CA GLU A 46 14.19 13.26 -11.67
C GLU A 46 14.10 11.90 -10.98
N LYS A 47 14.84 11.72 -9.88
CA LYS A 47 14.87 10.50 -9.09
C LYS A 47 15.35 10.75 -7.67
N LEU A 48 14.96 9.88 -6.75
CA LEU A 48 15.48 9.84 -5.37
C LEU A 48 15.83 8.39 -5.01
N THR A 49 16.80 8.22 -4.12
CA THR A 49 17.18 6.90 -3.57
C THR A 49 16.88 6.88 -2.08
N PHE A 50 16.10 5.90 -1.65
CA PHE A 50 15.69 5.70 -0.26
C PHE A 50 16.33 4.44 0.30
N LYS A 51 16.61 4.40 1.60
CA LYS A 51 17.14 3.21 2.27
C LYS A 51 16.12 2.61 3.22
N GLY A 52 16.26 1.30 3.41
CA GLY A 52 15.47 0.55 4.38
C GLY A 52 15.88 0.85 5.81
N ASN A 53 15.08 0.34 6.75
CA ASN A 53 15.31 0.50 8.19
C ASN A 53 16.67 -0.01 8.67
N ASP A 54 17.19 -1.06 8.05
CA ASP A 54 18.46 -1.69 8.43
C ASP A 54 19.64 -1.16 7.61
N HIS A 55 19.37 -0.26 6.66
CA HIS A 55 20.33 0.33 5.72
C HIS A 55 21.08 -0.69 4.86
N THR A 56 20.48 -1.87 4.63
CA THR A 56 21.07 -2.91 3.77
C THR A 56 20.39 -3.01 2.42
N GLU A 57 19.19 -2.46 2.27
CA GLU A 57 18.50 -2.29 0.99
C GLU A 57 18.39 -0.82 0.61
N GLU A 58 18.44 -0.57 -0.70
CA GLU A 58 18.15 0.74 -1.28
C GLU A 58 17.25 0.59 -2.51
N VAL A 59 16.41 1.60 -2.72
CA VAL A 59 15.50 1.68 -3.87
C VAL A 59 15.63 3.04 -4.52
N THR A 60 15.83 3.07 -5.83
CA THR A 60 15.80 4.32 -6.60
C THR A 60 14.44 4.48 -7.26
N VAL A 61 13.73 5.53 -6.87
CA VAL A 61 12.40 5.88 -7.35
C VAL A 61 12.50 6.96 -8.41
N THR A 62 11.81 6.75 -9.54
CA THR A 62 11.77 7.66 -10.70
C THR A 62 10.35 8.09 -11.05
N VAL A 63 9.35 7.60 -10.32
CA VAL A 63 7.92 7.89 -10.54
C VAL A 63 7.40 8.75 -9.39
N ASP A 64 6.86 9.92 -9.75
CA ASP A 64 6.23 10.84 -8.81
C ASP A 64 4.71 10.59 -8.75
N PHE A 65 4.12 10.70 -7.56
CA PHE A 65 2.66 10.61 -7.38
C PHE A 65 1.84 11.48 -8.33
N LYS A 66 2.36 12.64 -8.74
CA LYS A 66 1.63 13.57 -9.62
C LYS A 66 1.58 13.11 -11.08
N ASP A 67 2.44 12.16 -11.47
CA ASP A 67 2.63 11.75 -12.86
C ASP A 67 1.92 10.43 -13.21
N VAL A 68 1.25 9.81 -12.22
CA VAL A 68 0.56 8.52 -12.38
C VAL A 68 -0.79 8.50 -11.68
N HIS A 69 -1.67 7.62 -12.12
CA HIS A 69 -2.97 7.38 -11.50
C HIS A 69 -3.03 5.95 -10.91
N PRO A 70 -3.80 5.73 -9.83
CA PRO A 70 -3.97 4.40 -9.26
C PRO A 70 -4.48 3.34 -10.26
N THR A 71 -5.27 3.76 -11.25
CA THR A 71 -5.83 2.90 -12.29
C THR A 71 -4.81 2.49 -13.38
N ASP A 72 -3.61 3.06 -13.38
CA ASP A 72 -2.52 2.63 -14.26
C ASP A 72 -1.90 1.30 -13.80
N TYR A 73 -2.21 0.90 -12.57
CA TYR A 73 -1.71 -0.30 -11.91
C TYR A 73 -2.77 -1.38 -11.79
N LYS A 74 -2.34 -2.63 -11.76
CA LYS A 74 -3.22 -3.77 -11.46
C LYS A 74 -3.64 -3.78 -10.00
N GLY A 75 -2.75 -3.32 -9.12
CA GLY A 75 -3.01 -3.14 -7.70
C GLY A 75 -2.02 -2.15 -7.11
N ILE A 76 -2.41 -1.58 -5.98
CA ILE A 76 -1.60 -0.64 -5.21
C ILE A 76 -1.19 -1.30 -3.90
N MET A 77 0.06 -1.13 -3.51
CA MET A 77 0.58 -1.60 -2.23
C MET A 77 1.27 -0.50 -1.47
N LEU A 78 1.06 -0.48 -0.16
CA LEU A 78 1.76 0.40 0.76
C LEU A 78 2.71 -0.44 1.60
N ILE A 79 4.00 -0.15 1.48
CA ILE A 79 5.03 -0.79 2.29
C ILE A 79 4.96 -0.29 3.74
N GLY A 80 5.36 -1.14 4.67
CA GLY A 80 5.50 -0.87 6.09
C GLY A 80 6.76 -0.07 6.43
N GLY A 81 7.12 -0.08 7.71
CA GLY A 81 8.13 0.82 8.27
C GLY A 81 7.64 2.26 8.41
N TYR A 82 8.57 3.21 8.52
CA TYR A 82 8.26 4.63 8.66
C TYR A 82 8.00 5.33 7.32
N ALA A 83 8.07 4.61 6.20
CA ALA A 83 7.82 5.15 4.87
C ALA A 83 6.49 5.93 4.80
N MET A 84 5.41 5.36 5.34
CA MET A 84 4.09 6.03 5.30
C MET A 84 3.98 7.25 6.20
N ASP A 85 4.72 7.30 7.32
CA ASP A 85 4.81 8.50 8.16
C ASP A 85 5.54 9.65 7.43
N ARG A 86 6.56 9.31 6.65
CA ARG A 86 7.25 10.29 5.80
C ARG A 86 6.40 10.75 4.63
N LEU A 87 5.68 9.84 3.98
CA LEU A 87 4.81 10.16 2.85
C LEU A 87 3.65 11.10 3.21
N ARG A 88 3.18 11.09 4.47
CA ARG A 88 2.17 12.05 4.95
C ARG A 88 2.73 13.44 5.30
N TYR A 89 4.02 13.70 5.07
CA TYR A 89 4.57 15.04 5.29
C TYR A 89 4.03 16.05 4.27
N GLN A 90 3.42 17.12 4.78
CA GLN A 90 2.94 18.26 4.00
C GLN A 90 3.75 19.50 4.37
N VAL A 91 4.40 20.13 3.40
CA VAL A 91 5.30 21.30 3.62
C VAL A 91 4.57 22.46 4.29
N ALA A 92 3.34 22.73 3.86
CA ALA A 92 2.54 23.85 4.33
C ALA A 92 1.13 23.37 4.73
N PRO A 93 0.96 22.83 5.96
CA PRO A 93 -0.34 22.45 6.47
C PRO A 93 -1.24 23.68 6.61
N LYS A 94 -2.54 23.50 6.35
CA LYS A 94 -3.54 24.57 6.47
C LYS A 94 -4.53 24.22 7.57
N LEU A 95 -4.78 25.17 8.47
CA LEU A 95 -5.73 25.00 9.57
C LEU A 95 -7.11 24.61 9.01
N GLY A 96 -7.69 23.54 9.57
CA GLY A 96 -9.03 23.06 9.20
C GLY A 96 -9.12 22.33 7.87
N GLN A 97 -7.99 21.98 7.23
CA GLN A 97 -7.97 21.18 6.00
C GLN A 97 -7.39 19.79 6.28
N PRO A 98 -7.87 18.75 5.58
CA PRO A 98 -7.24 17.43 5.68
C PRO A 98 -5.86 17.47 5.01
N ASN A 99 -5.02 16.49 5.31
CA ASN A 99 -3.64 16.42 4.82
C ASN A 99 -3.59 16.45 3.27
N GLN A 100 -2.77 17.31 2.68
CA GLN A 100 -2.60 17.49 1.23
C GLN A 100 -1.20 17.10 0.76
N SER A 101 -0.52 16.16 1.42
CA SER A 101 0.71 15.60 0.84
C SER A 101 0.35 14.86 -0.47
N PRO A 102 1.25 14.83 -1.47
CA PRO A 102 0.99 14.14 -2.73
C PRO A 102 0.59 12.67 -2.55
N ALA A 103 1.18 11.99 -1.56
CA ALA A 103 0.84 10.61 -1.25
C ALA A 103 -0.58 10.44 -0.69
N VAL A 104 -1.05 11.38 0.15
CA VAL A 104 -2.42 11.34 0.69
C VAL A 104 -3.43 11.68 -0.41
N GLU A 105 -3.10 12.62 -1.31
CA GLU A 105 -3.93 12.90 -2.49
C GLU A 105 -4.02 11.70 -3.43
N PHE A 106 -2.90 11.02 -3.70
CA PHE A 106 -2.88 9.78 -4.46
C PHE A 106 -3.70 8.68 -3.76
N LEU A 107 -3.56 8.54 -2.44
CA LEU A 107 -4.31 7.54 -1.67
C LEU A 107 -5.82 7.81 -1.70
N ARG A 108 -6.27 9.07 -1.67
CA ARG A 108 -7.70 9.40 -1.89
C ARG A 108 -8.18 8.93 -3.26
N GLN A 109 -7.39 9.14 -4.31
CA GLN A 109 -7.73 8.63 -5.66
C GLN A 109 -7.77 7.10 -5.67
N ALA A 110 -6.82 6.45 -4.99
CA ALA A 110 -6.75 4.99 -4.94
C ALA A 110 -7.94 4.40 -4.18
N VAL A 111 -8.30 4.96 -3.02
CA VAL A 111 -9.45 4.53 -2.23
C VAL A 111 -10.76 4.76 -3.00
N LYS A 112 -10.90 5.89 -3.69
CA LYS A 112 -12.04 6.14 -4.57
C LYS A 112 -12.13 5.08 -5.68
N ALA A 113 -11.02 4.79 -6.36
CA ALA A 113 -10.98 3.76 -7.39
C ALA A 113 -11.23 2.36 -6.82
N MET A 114 -10.78 2.08 -5.60
CA MET A 114 -11.04 0.82 -4.90
C MET A 114 -12.52 0.62 -4.57
N ASP A 115 -13.24 1.70 -4.22
CA ASP A 115 -14.67 1.67 -3.90
C ASP A 115 -15.57 1.68 -5.15
N GLU A 116 -15.19 2.42 -6.19
CA GLU A 116 -15.98 2.59 -7.43
C GLU A 116 -15.65 1.54 -8.52
N SER A 117 -14.46 0.96 -8.48
CA SER A 117 -13.96 0.01 -9.46
C SER A 117 -13.30 -1.20 -8.78
N ASP A 118 -12.25 -1.75 -9.39
CA ASP A 118 -11.63 -3.02 -8.99
C ASP A 118 -10.18 -2.90 -8.57
N VAL A 119 -9.70 -1.68 -8.32
CA VAL A 119 -8.36 -1.46 -7.80
C VAL A 119 -8.25 -2.11 -6.42
N LYS A 120 -7.33 -3.07 -6.29
CA LYS A 120 -7.00 -3.69 -5.01
C LYS A 120 -5.93 -2.87 -4.30
N ILE A 121 -6.12 -2.61 -3.01
CA ILE A 121 -5.13 -1.95 -2.15
C ILE A 121 -4.63 -2.94 -1.10
N GLY A 122 -3.31 -3.12 -1.04
CA GLY A 122 -2.62 -3.93 -0.05
C GLY A 122 -1.91 -3.05 0.99
N THR A 123 -2.16 -3.32 2.27
CA THR A 123 -1.50 -2.62 3.39
C THR A 123 -0.90 -3.65 4.35
N ILE A 124 0.37 -3.53 4.70
CA ILE A 124 1.02 -4.38 5.71
C ILE A 124 1.69 -3.54 6.80
N CYS A 125 1.72 -4.05 8.04
CA CYS A 125 2.47 -3.48 9.15
C CYS A 125 2.03 -2.03 9.49
N HIS A 126 2.93 -1.06 9.36
CA HIS A 126 2.72 0.38 9.62
C HIS A 126 2.03 1.15 8.50
N SER A 127 1.79 0.51 7.36
CA SER A 127 1.32 1.21 6.15
C SER A 127 0.01 1.97 6.33
N LEU A 128 -0.84 1.56 7.27
CA LEU A 128 -2.10 2.25 7.58
C LEU A 128 -1.91 3.64 8.22
N TRP A 129 -0.69 4.04 8.61
CA TRP A 129 -0.43 5.44 8.99
C TRP A 129 -0.75 6.45 7.88
N LEU A 130 -0.62 6.07 6.60
CA LEU A 130 -1.01 6.95 5.50
C LEU A 130 -2.53 7.10 5.43
N PHE A 131 -3.28 6.01 5.65
CA PHE A 131 -4.74 6.05 5.77
C PHE A 131 -5.19 6.93 6.94
N CYS A 132 -4.46 6.93 8.06
CA CYS A 132 -4.78 7.77 9.23
C CYS A 132 -4.56 9.27 8.98
N ALA A 133 -3.95 9.68 7.87
CA ALA A 133 -3.74 11.09 7.55
C ALA A 133 -5.03 11.83 7.12
N ASP A 134 -6.09 11.08 6.79
CA ASP A 134 -7.43 11.59 6.52
C ASP A 134 -8.48 10.56 6.96
N PRO A 135 -9.30 10.83 7.99
CA PRO A 135 -10.28 9.87 8.51
C PRO A 135 -11.20 9.27 7.45
N GLU A 136 -11.55 10.02 6.39
CA GLU A 136 -12.44 9.52 5.34
C GLU A 136 -11.84 8.37 4.52
N LEU A 137 -10.52 8.12 4.64
CA LEU A 137 -9.86 6.98 3.98
C LEU A 137 -10.14 5.65 4.69
N ILE A 138 -10.36 5.66 6.02
CA ILE A 138 -10.42 4.43 6.84
C ILE A 138 -11.70 4.30 7.69
N LYS A 139 -12.45 5.39 7.86
CA LYS A 139 -13.66 5.41 8.67
C LYS A 139 -14.67 4.35 8.23
N GLY A 140 -15.07 3.50 9.16
CA GLY A 140 -16.02 2.41 8.91
C GLY A 140 -15.45 1.17 8.24
N ARG A 141 -14.16 1.18 7.84
CA ARG A 141 -13.47 0.01 7.29
C ARG A 141 -12.97 -0.88 8.41
N LYS A 142 -12.93 -2.19 8.13
CA LYS A 142 -12.37 -3.20 9.02
C LYS A 142 -10.99 -3.62 8.51
N VAL A 143 -9.99 -3.56 9.36
CA VAL A 143 -8.60 -3.83 8.98
C VAL A 143 -7.85 -4.58 10.07
N THR A 144 -6.71 -5.14 9.72
CA THR A 144 -5.64 -5.46 10.68
C THR A 144 -4.41 -4.60 10.43
N CYS A 145 -3.53 -4.50 11.41
CA CYS A 145 -2.35 -3.64 11.37
C CYS A 145 -1.27 -4.09 12.37
N ALA A 146 -0.11 -3.45 12.32
CA ALA A 146 0.89 -3.57 13.39
C ALA A 146 0.30 -3.11 14.74
N HIS A 147 0.70 -3.79 15.82
CA HIS A 147 0.14 -3.59 17.16
C HIS A 147 0.33 -2.16 17.70
N ASN A 148 1.40 -1.49 17.30
CA ASN A 148 1.74 -0.15 17.76
C ASN A 148 0.96 0.97 17.06
N ILE A 149 0.14 0.67 16.05
CA ILE A 149 -0.70 1.66 15.36
C ILE A 149 -2.21 1.41 15.52
N ILE A 150 -2.59 0.49 16.41
CA ILE A 150 -4.00 0.17 16.72
C ILE A 150 -4.75 1.46 17.08
N CYS A 151 -4.22 2.23 18.03
CA CYS A 151 -4.86 3.46 18.47
C CYS A 151 -4.94 4.51 17.36
N ASP A 152 -3.94 4.63 16.48
CA ASP A 152 -3.99 5.54 15.33
C ASP A 152 -5.17 5.20 14.41
N VAL A 153 -5.32 3.92 14.08
CA VAL A 153 -6.40 3.41 13.22
C VAL A 153 -7.77 3.60 13.86
N GLU A 154 -7.91 3.25 15.13
CA GLU A 154 -9.18 3.41 15.87
C GLU A 154 -9.56 4.90 16.01
N ASN A 155 -8.60 5.77 16.32
CA ASN A 155 -8.83 7.22 16.39
C ASN A 155 -9.22 7.83 15.04
N ALA A 156 -8.75 7.26 13.93
CA ALA A 156 -9.15 7.64 12.58
C ALA A 156 -10.53 7.06 12.17
N GLY A 157 -11.13 6.21 12.99
CA GLY A 157 -12.46 5.63 12.77
C GLY A 157 -12.46 4.25 12.09
N GLY A 158 -11.29 3.61 11.95
CA GLY A 158 -11.17 2.23 11.51
C GLY A 158 -11.53 1.23 12.62
N THR A 159 -11.93 0.02 12.24
CA THR A 159 -12.20 -1.09 13.17
C THR A 159 -11.08 -2.13 13.06
N ILE A 160 -10.34 -2.34 14.15
CA ILE A 160 -9.30 -3.37 14.20
C ILE A 160 -9.91 -4.76 14.40
N ILE A 161 -9.48 -5.70 13.57
CA ILE A 161 -9.87 -7.10 13.66
C ILE A 161 -8.80 -7.89 14.43
N TYR A 162 -9.26 -8.60 15.45
CA TYR A 162 -8.43 -9.41 16.34
C TYR A 162 -8.59 -10.90 16.06
N LYS A 163 -7.52 -11.66 16.35
CA LYS A 163 -7.51 -13.12 16.44
C LYS A 163 -6.90 -13.51 17.80
N GLY A 164 -7.76 -13.76 18.78
CA GLY A 164 -7.32 -13.92 20.17
C GLY A 164 -6.89 -12.57 20.76
N GLU A 165 -5.72 -12.53 21.40
CA GLU A 165 -5.18 -11.33 22.05
C GLU A 165 -4.34 -10.44 21.12
N GLN A 166 -4.25 -10.78 19.84
CA GLN A 166 -3.45 -10.06 18.84
C GLN A 166 -4.33 -9.61 17.68
N THR A 167 -3.87 -8.62 16.91
CA THR A 167 -4.51 -8.27 15.63
C THR A 167 -4.42 -9.48 14.67
N ALA A 168 -5.40 -9.65 13.79
CA ALA A 168 -5.42 -10.78 12.86
C ALA A 168 -4.20 -10.73 11.91
N THR A 169 -3.63 -11.86 11.49
CA THR A 169 -2.47 -11.85 10.57
C THR A 169 -2.81 -11.24 9.22
N LEU A 170 -4.05 -11.44 8.78
CA LEU A 170 -4.60 -10.97 7.51
C LEU A 170 -6.10 -10.65 7.70
N TYR A 171 -6.57 -9.58 7.05
CA TYR A 171 -7.99 -9.29 6.93
C TYR A 171 -8.31 -8.64 5.58
N ILE A 172 -9.39 -9.09 4.93
CA ILE A 172 -9.86 -8.58 3.63
C ILE A 172 -11.21 -7.92 3.83
N ASP A 173 -11.28 -6.62 3.54
CA ASP A 173 -12.51 -5.83 3.54
C ASP A 173 -12.79 -5.32 2.12
N GLY A 174 -13.56 -6.12 1.36
CA GLY A 174 -13.80 -5.85 -0.06
C GLY A 174 -12.52 -5.88 -0.89
N ASN A 175 -12.11 -4.72 -1.38
CA ASN A 175 -10.90 -4.53 -2.20
C ASN A 175 -9.68 -4.04 -1.38
N LEU A 176 -9.82 -3.89 -0.06
CA LEU A 176 -8.73 -3.58 0.88
C LEU A 176 -8.22 -4.86 1.54
N ILE A 177 -6.95 -5.19 1.31
CA ILE A 177 -6.26 -6.36 1.87
C ILE A 177 -5.25 -5.85 2.89
N SER A 178 -5.44 -6.17 4.16
CA SER A 178 -4.61 -5.67 5.27
C SER A 178 -3.89 -6.80 6.00
N SER A 179 -2.65 -6.58 6.42
CA SER A 179 -1.82 -7.57 7.12
C SER A 179 -1.00 -6.97 8.27
N GLN A 180 -0.71 -7.78 9.27
CA GLN A 180 -0.22 -7.35 10.57
C GLN A 180 1.27 -6.96 10.63
N HIS A 181 2.16 -7.76 10.03
CA HIS A 181 3.60 -7.69 10.32
C HIS A 181 4.43 -8.32 9.18
N PRO A 182 5.69 -7.90 8.95
CA PRO A 182 6.56 -8.51 7.93
C PRO A 182 6.71 -10.03 8.07
N GLY A 183 6.61 -10.55 9.30
CA GLY A 183 6.66 -11.99 9.59
C GLY A 183 5.54 -12.83 8.96
N VAL A 184 4.48 -12.20 8.45
CA VAL A 184 3.37 -12.86 7.73
C VAL A 184 3.27 -12.38 6.26
N VAL A 185 4.34 -11.80 5.71
CA VAL A 185 4.35 -11.24 4.35
C VAL A 185 4.00 -12.27 3.27
N GLU A 186 4.38 -13.55 3.44
CA GLU A 186 4.00 -14.60 2.49
C GLU A 186 2.48 -14.82 2.44
N GLU A 187 1.83 -14.89 3.60
CA GLU A 187 0.36 -15.05 3.68
C GLU A 187 -0.32 -13.83 3.04
N PHE A 188 0.20 -12.63 3.29
CA PHE A 188 -0.28 -11.39 2.72
C PHE A 188 -0.17 -11.35 1.18
N LEU A 189 1.01 -11.67 0.63
CA LEU A 189 1.25 -11.64 -0.80
C LEU A 189 0.40 -12.66 -1.56
N GLN A 190 0.25 -13.87 -1.01
CA GLN A 190 -0.63 -14.90 -1.57
C GLN A 190 -2.09 -14.44 -1.58
N ALA A 191 -2.57 -13.84 -0.49
CA ALA A 191 -3.92 -13.31 -0.42
C ALA A 191 -4.15 -12.14 -1.39
N PHE A 192 -3.19 -11.20 -1.45
CA PHE A 192 -3.25 -10.06 -2.37
C PHE A 192 -3.29 -10.53 -3.83
N LEU A 193 -2.42 -11.46 -4.23
CA LEU A 193 -2.43 -12.05 -5.57
C LEU A 193 -3.74 -12.77 -5.88
N ALA A 194 -4.26 -13.55 -4.94
CA ALA A 194 -5.53 -14.23 -5.12
C ALA A 194 -6.69 -13.24 -5.34
N GLU A 195 -6.71 -12.12 -4.61
CA GLU A 195 -7.69 -11.04 -4.84
C GLU A 195 -7.49 -10.33 -6.17
N LEU A 196 -6.23 -10.11 -6.58
CA LEU A 196 -5.87 -9.47 -7.83
C LEU A 196 -6.35 -10.29 -9.05
N GLU A 197 -6.22 -11.62 -9.00
CA GLU A 197 -6.52 -12.52 -10.11
C GLU A 197 -8.00 -12.98 -10.15
N LYS A 198 -8.83 -12.60 -9.18
CA LYS A 198 -10.25 -12.99 -9.12
C LYS A 198 -11.10 -12.47 -10.30
N LYS A 199 -10.60 -11.53 -11.12
CA LYS A 199 -11.37 -10.86 -12.17
C LYS A 199 -10.97 -11.14 -13.62
N ASP A 200 -9.93 -11.95 -13.87
CA ASP A 200 -9.61 -12.43 -15.23
C ASP A 200 -10.51 -13.60 -15.70
N LYS A 201 -11.52 -13.97 -14.89
CA LYS A 201 -12.60 -14.89 -15.28
C LYS A 201 -13.92 -14.13 -15.45
N LEU A 202 -14.05 -13.34 -16.53
CA LEU A 202 -15.38 -13.02 -17.05
C LEU A 202 -15.98 -14.26 -17.74
N PRO A 203 -17.32 -14.42 -17.71
CA PRO A 203 -17.98 -15.68 -17.97
C PRO A 203 -17.84 -16.08 -19.44
N ILE A 204 -17.58 -17.37 -19.67
CA ILE A 204 -17.84 -18.00 -20.96
C ILE A 204 -19.30 -17.69 -21.28
N THR A 205 -19.51 -16.79 -22.24
CA THR A 205 -20.83 -16.53 -22.79
C THR A 205 -21.17 -17.76 -23.61
N VAL A 206 -22.15 -18.54 -23.12
CA VAL A 206 -22.75 -19.67 -23.86
C VAL A 206 -23.65 -19.10 -24.95
#